data_AF-A0A0B2Q8A2-F1
#
_entry.id   AF-A0A0B2Q8A2-F1
#
_cell.length_a   1.000
_cell.length_b   1.000
_cell.length_c   1.000
_cell.angle_alpha   90.00
_cell.angle_beta   90.00
_cell.angle_gamma   90.00
#
_symmetry.space_group_name_H-M   'P 1'
#
loop_
_entity.id
_entity.type
_entity.pdbx_description
1 polymer ?
#
loop_
_entity_poly.entity_id
_entity_poly.type
_entity_poly.pdbx_seq_one_letter_code
_entity_poly.pdbx_strand_id
1 'polypeptide(L)' 'MREIKVLEQLSGQAPVFSKGTLFRSFGIRRNEKIACYVTVRGDKAMQLLESGLKVKEYELLRRNFSHTGFFGFGI' A
#
# COMPACT_ATOMS: atom_id res chain seq x y z
N MET A 1 4.57 -13.94 -7.40
CA MET A 1 3.27 -13.47 -7.92
C MET A 1 2.10 -13.64 -6.94
N ARG A 2 2.27 -14.15 -5.71
CA ARG A 2 1.16 -14.33 -4.75
C ARG A 2 0.54 -13.00 -4.28
N GLU A 3 1.36 -11.99 -4.00
CA GLU A 3 0.91 -10.69 -3.49
C GLU A 3 0.00 -9.92 -4.46
N ILE A 4 0.21 -10.11 -5.76
CA ILE A 4 -0.62 -9.51 -6.82
C ILE A 4 -2.06 -10.00 -6.71
N LYS A 5 -2.23 -11.32 -6.53
CA LYS A 5 -3.56 -11.93 -6.38
C LYS A 5 -4.24 -11.50 -5.09
N VAL A 6 -3.49 -11.27 -4.02
CA VAL A 6 -4.03 -10.77 -2.75
C VAL A 6 -4.56 -9.34 -2.91
N LEU A 7 -3.80 -8.46 -3.56
CA LEU A 7 -4.25 -7.08 -3.85
C LEU A 7 -5.49 -7.04 -4.75
N GLU A 8 -5.54 -7.91 -5.75
CA GLU A 8 -6.68 -8.02 -6.65
C GLU A 8 -7.94 -8.55 -5.92
N GLN A 9 -7.79 -9.52 -5.01
CA GLN A 9 -8.89 -10.02 -4.18
C GLN A 9 -9.40 -8.99 -3.18
N LEU A 10 -8.51 -8.21 -2.55
CA LEU A 10 -8.88 -7.19 -1.57
C LEU A 10 -9.54 -5.96 -2.19
N SER A 11 -9.06 -5.51 -3.35
CA SER A 11 -9.52 -4.27 -3.98
C SER A 11 -10.51 -4.47 -5.13
N GLY A 12 -10.52 -5.65 -5.76
CA GLY A 12 -11.25 -5.93 -6.99
C GLY A 12 -10.74 -5.12 -8.19
N GLN A 13 -9.51 -4.59 -8.12
CA GLN A 13 -8.89 -3.79 -9.18
C GLN A 13 -7.56 -4.40 -9.61
N ALA A 14 -7.19 -4.16 -10.87
CA ALA A 14 -5.89 -4.57 -11.39
C ALA A 14 -4.76 -3.75 -10.72
N PRO A 15 -3.79 -4.38 -10.05
CA PRO A 15 -2.70 -3.68 -9.39
C PRO A 15 -1.70 -3.10 -10.38
N VAL A 16 -1.17 -1.93 -10.04
CA VAL A 16 -0.14 -1.24 -10.82
C VAL A 16 1.23 -1.62 -10.29
N PHE A 17 2.14 -2.00 -11.19
CA PHE A 17 3.50 -2.37 -10.85
C PHE A 17 4.43 -1.16 -10.91
N SER A 18 5.18 -0.92 -9.84
CA SER A 18 6.26 0.06 -9.84
C SER A 18 7.54 -0.58 -10.37
N LYS A 19 8.28 0.19 -11.18
CA LYS A 19 9.60 -0.16 -11.67
C LYS A 19 10.65 0.39 -10.72
N GLY A 20 11.62 -0.45 -10.36
CA GLY A 20 12.71 -0.03 -9.50
C GLY A 20 13.85 0.66 -10.22
N THR A 21 14.51 1.52 -9.46
CA THR A 21 15.85 2.02 -9.76
C THR A 21 16.90 0.97 -9.37
N LEU A 22 18.02 0.94 -10.10
CA LEU A 22 19.14 0.04 -9.81
C LEU A 22 19.71 0.34 -8.42
N PHE A 23 19.55 -0.58 -7.47
CA PHE A 23 20.13 -0.48 -6.14
C PHE A 23 20.94 -1.75 -5.84
N ARG A 24 22.26 -1.63 -5.93
CA ARG A 24 23.18 -2.77 -5.94
C ARG A 24 23.14 -3.58 -4.64
N SER A 25 22.98 -2.93 -3.49
CA SER A 25 22.97 -3.61 -2.19
C SER A 25 21.71 -4.43 -1.93
N PHE A 26 20.60 -4.13 -2.61
CA PHE A 26 19.35 -4.91 -2.54
C PHE A 26 19.21 -5.89 -3.72
N GLY A 27 20.24 -6.04 -4.57
CA GLY A 27 20.20 -6.94 -5.72
C GLY A 27 19.23 -6.54 -6.84
N ILE A 28 18.61 -5.36 -6.73
CA ILE A 28 17.55 -4.89 -7.64
C ILE A 28 18.15 -4.44 -8.97
N ARG A 29 17.65 -4.96 -10.09
CA ARG A 29 18.02 -4.49 -11.43
C ARG A 29 17.16 -3.31 -11.87
N ARG A 30 17.72 -2.48 -12.77
CA ARG A 30 17.01 -1.33 -13.37
C ARG A 30 15.76 -1.83 -14.12
N ASN A 31 14.63 -1.15 -13.92
CA ASN A 31 13.33 -1.46 -14.54
C ASN A 31 12.68 -2.78 -14.13
N GLU A 32 13.21 -3.46 -13.11
CA GLU A 32 12.58 -4.64 -12.53
C GLU A 32 11.29 -4.23 -11.78
N LYS A 33 10.26 -5.08 -11.83
CA LYS A 33 9.01 -4.84 -11.09
C LYS A 33 9.19 -5.30 -9.65
N ILE A 34 9.12 -4.38 -8.69
CA ILE A 34 9.51 -4.64 -7.29
C ILE A 34 8.35 -4.46 -6.33
N ALA A 35 7.48 -3.48 -6.58
CA ALA A 35 6.31 -3.27 -5.76
C ALA A 35 5.04 -3.20 -6.61
N CYS A 36 3.92 -3.50 -5.97
CA CYS A 36 2.59 -3.37 -6.53
C CYS A 36 1.81 -2.42 -5.62
N TYR A 37 1.01 -1.54 -6.21
CA TYR A 37 0.11 -0.68 -5.45
C TYR A 37 -1.24 -0.56 -6.17
N VAL A 38 -2.27 -0.24 -5.40
CA VAL A 38 -3.62 0.03 -5.89
C VAL A 38 -4.07 1.34 -5.28
N THR A 39 -4.75 2.18 -6.07
CA THR A 39 -5.40 3.39 -5.57
C THR A 39 -6.90 3.13 -5.51
N VAL A 40 -7.45 3.04 -4.29
CA VAL A 40 -8.89 2.84 -4.07
C VAL A 40 -9.52 4.16 -3.65
N ARG A 41 -10.76 4.42 -4.07
CA ARG A 41 -11.55 5.62 -3.72
C ARG A 41 -13.00 5.24 -3.41
N GLY A 42 -13.73 6.15 -2.77
CA GLY A 42 -15.13 5.96 -2.41
C GLY A 42 -15.35 4.95 -1.28
N ASP A 43 -16.51 4.31 -1.25
CA ASP A 43 -16.94 3.43 -0.15
C ASP A 43 -16.00 2.25 0.08
N LYS A 44 -15.40 1.71 -0.99
CA LYS A 44 -14.39 0.64 -0.91
C LYS A 44 -13.16 1.07 -0.12
N ALA A 45 -12.74 2.33 -0.26
CA ALA A 45 -11.61 2.84 0.50
C ALA A 45 -11.94 2.99 1.98
N MET A 46 -13.16 3.43 2.31
CA MET A 46 -13.62 3.56 3.69
C MET A 46 -13.68 2.19 4.39
N GLN A 47 -14.22 1.17 3.73
CA GLN A 47 -14.26 -0.20 4.27
C GLN A 47 -12.86 -0.77 4.56
N LEU A 48 -11.92 -0.56 3.63
CA LEU A 48 -10.52 -0.99 3.82
C LEU A 48 -9.83 -0.19 4.93
N LEU A 49 -10.11 1.12 5.04
CA LEU A 49 -9.59 1.95 6.10
C LEU A 49 -10.07 1.47 7.47
N GLU A 50 -11.37 1.23 7.62
CA GLU A 50 -11.98 0.75 8.87
C GLU A 50 -11.43 -0.63 9.26
N SER A 51 -11.32 -1.54 8.28
CA SER A 51 -10.70 -2.86 8.48
C SER A 51 -9.25 -2.75 8.94
N GLY A 52 -8.48 -1.83 8.35
CA GLY A 52 -7.08 -1.61 8.69
C GLY A 52 -6.88 -0.93 10.04
N LEU A 53 -7.72 0.05 10.38
CA LEU A 53 -7.69 0.72 11.69
C LEU A 53 -8.08 -0.24 12.81
N LYS A 54 -9.02 -1.15 12.56
CA LYS A 54 -9.38 -2.20 13.51
C LYS A 54 -8.18 -3.10 13.87
N VAL A 55 -7.31 -3.40 12.91
CA VAL A 55 -6.07 -4.18 13.17
C VAL A 55 -5.07 -3.40 14.03
N LYS A 56 -5.12 -2.06 13.97
CA LYS A 56 -4.30 -1.16 14.79
C LYS A 56 -5.00 -0.69 16.07
N GLU A 57 -6.10 -1.32 16.46
CA GLU A 57 -6.88 -0.95 17.65
C GLU A 57 -7.29 0.54 17.65
N TYR A 58 -7.41 1.14 16.46
CA TYR A 58 -7.68 2.57 16.25
C TYR A 58 -6.62 3.51 16.85
N GLU A 59 -5.42 3.01 17.16
CA GLU A 59 -4.32 3.83 17.66
C GLU A 59 -3.31 4.18 16.55
N LEU A 60 -3.05 5.48 16.40
CA LEU A 60 -2.05 6.01 15.48
C LEU A 60 -1.12 6.99 16.20
N LEU A 61 0.17 6.87 15.94
CA LEU A 61 1.16 7.79 16.49
C LEU A 61 1.13 9.13 15.75
N ARG A 62 1.46 10.22 16.43
CA ARG A 62 1.51 11.56 15.83
C ARG A 62 2.42 11.65 14.60
N ARG A 63 3.49 10.85 14.54
CA ARG A 63 4.43 10.77 13.40
C ARG A 63 3.81 10.24 12.10
N ASN A 64 2.65 9.57 12.19
CA ASN A 64 1.94 9.02 11.04
C ASN A 64 1.11 10.08 10.30
N PHE A 65 0.95 11.28 10.89
CA PHE A 65 0.23 12.41 10.31
C PHE A 65 1.21 13.38 9.65
N SER A 66 0.95 13.71 8.38
CA SER A 66 1.69 14.70 7.62
C SER A 66 1.15 16.11 7.89
N HIS A 67 1.99 17.13 7.63
CA HIS A 67 1.60 18.54 7.75
C HIS A 67 0.50 18.97 6.77
N THR A 68 0.34 18.23 5.67
CA THR A 68 -0.67 18.46 4.62
C THR A 68 -2.02 17.80 4.90
N GLY A 69 -2.20 17.17 6.07
CA GLY A 69 -3.47 16.54 6.45
C GLY A 69 -3.68 15.12 5.93
N PHE A 70 -2.66 14.50 5.33
CA PHE A 70 -2.67 13.08 4.99
C PHE A 70 -2.06 12.25 6.12
N PHE A 71 -2.47 10.98 6.25
CA PHE A 71 -1.89 10.05 7.20
C PHE A 71 -1.67 8.67 6.56
N GLY A 72 -0.77 7.87 7.14
CA GLY A 72 -0.50 6.53 6.67
C GLY A 72 -0.08 5.61 7.80
N PHE A 73 -0.40 4.32 7.69
CA PHE A 73 -0.04 3.30 8.67
C PHE A 73 0.35 2.00 7.96
N GLY A 74 1.26 1.25 8.57
CA GLY A 74 1.63 -0.08 8.10
C GLY A 74 0.85 -1.14 8.87
N ILE A 75 0.37 -2.15 8.15
CA ILE A 75 -0.22 -3.39 8.70
C ILE A 75 0.81 -4.50 8.54
#